data_AF-A0A7W6C0J7-F1
#
_entry.id   AF-A0A7W6C0J7-F1
#
_cell.length_a   1.000
_cell.length_b   1.000
_cell.length_c   1.000
_cell.angle_alpha   90.00
_cell.angle_beta   90.00
_cell.angle_gamma   90.00
#
_symmetry.space_group_name_H-M   'P 1'
#
loop_
_entity.id
_entity.type
_entity.pdbx_description
1 polymer ?
#
loop_
_entity_poly.entity_id
_entity_poly.type
_entity_poly.pdbx_seq_one_letter_code
_entity_poly.pdbx_strand_id
1 'polypeptide(L)'
;MGYEDLHPPGVDVDDDLLVRLAEAAWLAQPSILAQQLPPEMFEARLQSERIAGLLNEQEALHAQEIDSHATAVRIEVAGAASMLEGIAAREYRRMAAAAGKLAEASDIIGSRKVGKRITSMIAEALQQRSNQLAFGSLYVPAMLHASVRSEANRKLKPNDIFDFRHAAAALPYCRAFLTDGPLKSLITSGHVKLDTLYGCEVAATPKEAIDLISRLIL
;
A
#
# COMPACT_ATOMS: atom_id res chain seq x y z
N MET A 1 -12.97 -7.68 -2.84
CA MET A 1 -14.11 -7.33 -1.97
C MET A 1 -13.86 -5.92 -1.47
N GLY A 2 -14.78 -5.00 -1.72
CA GLY A 2 -14.77 -3.69 -1.06
C GLY A 2 -15.29 -3.83 0.36
N TYR A 3 -15.06 -2.82 1.21
CA TYR A 3 -15.57 -2.83 2.59
C TYR A 3 -17.10 -2.93 2.67
N GLU A 4 -17.81 -2.45 1.63
CA GLU A 4 -19.28 -2.62 1.51
C GLU A 4 -19.72 -4.08 1.31
N ASP A 5 -18.83 -4.93 0.78
CA ASP A 5 -19.10 -6.37 0.69
C ASP A 5 -18.90 -7.07 2.06
N LEU A 6 -18.44 -6.34 3.08
CA LEU A 6 -18.21 -6.81 4.45
C LEU A 6 -19.24 -6.25 5.45
N HIS A 7 -20.29 -5.57 4.97
CA HIS A 7 -21.33 -5.05 5.86
C HIS A 7 -22.03 -6.21 6.60
N PRO A 8 -22.12 -6.15 7.94
CA PRO A 8 -22.93 -7.09 8.69
C PRO A 8 -24.38 -7.02 8.18
N PRO A 9 -25.06 -8.15 7.97
CA PRO A 9 -26.45 -8.14 7.54
C PRO A 9 -27.31 -7.30 8.49
N GLY A 10 -28.02 -6.30 7.95
CA GLY A 10 -28.94 -5.46 8.73
C GLY A 10 -28.31 -4.25 9.44
N VAL A 11 -27.03 -3.96 9.20
CA VAL A 11 -26.38 -2.73 9.68
C VAL A 11 -26.16 -1.79 8.50
N ASP A 12 -26.80 -0.63 8.55
CA ASP A 12 -26.50 0.47 7.61
C ASP A 12 -25.19 1.11 8.07
N VAL A 13 -24.12 0.87 7.32
CA VAL A 13 -22.80 1.43 7.62
C VAL A 13 -22.61 2.63 6.70
N ASP A 14 -22.84 3.82 7.25
CA ASP A 14 -22.59 5.08 6.55
C ASP A 14 -21.18 5.65 6.87
N ASP A 15 -20.76 6.64 6.09
CA ASP A 15 -19.46 7.30 6.26
C ASP A 15 -19.32 7.93 7.67
N ASP A 16 -20.42 8.43 8.25
CA ASP A 16 -20.43 9.07 9.59
C ASP A 16 -20.14 8.05 10.69
N LEU A 17 -20.75 6.87 10.63
CA LEU A 17 -20.47 5.76 11.54
C LEU A 17 -19.00 5.33 11.46
N LEU A 18 -18.45 5.21 10.25
CA LEU A 18 -17.04 4.83 10.06
C LEU A 18 -16.08 5.87 10.63
N VAL A 19 -16.35 7.16 10.42
CA VAL A 19 -15.56 8.25 11.00
C VAL A 19 -15.61 8.20 12.52
N ARG A 20 -16.80 8.06 13.12
CA ARG A 20 -16.95 7.98 14.58
C ARG A 20 -16.25 6.76 15.17
N LEU A 21 -16.32 5.61 14.51
CA LEU A 21 -15.60 4.41 14.94
C LEU A 21 -14.09 4.61 14.88
N ALA A 22 -13.57 5.23 13.81
CA ALA A 22 -12.15 5.53 13.67
C ALA A 22 -11.68 6.54 14.74
N GLU A 23 -12.44 7.61 14.99
CA GLU A 23 -12.13 8.60 16.03
C GLU A 23 -12.16 7.98 17.44
N ALA A 24 -13.20 7.20 17.75
CA ALA A 24 -13.30 6.51 19.03
C ALA A 24 -12.13 5.54 19.24
N ALA A 25 -11.73 4.80 18.20
CA ALA A 25 -10.55 3.94 18.25
C ALA A 25 -9.26 4.75 18.41
N TRP A 26 -9.12 5.89 17.73
CA TRP A 26 -7.92 6.73 17.83
C TRP A 26 -7.72 7.32 19.23
N LEU A 27 -8.82 7.67 19.92
CA LEU A 27 -8.81 8.24 21.25
C LEU A 27 -8.79 7.20 22.38
N ALA A 28 -9.15 5.95 22.09
CA ALA A 28 -9.17 4.89 23.08
C ALA A 28 -7.75 4.48 23.49
N GLN A 29 -7.61 4.05 24.75
CA GLN A 29 -6.35 3.45 25.19
C GLN A 29 -6.12 2.14 24.42
N PRO A 30 -4.91 1.91 23.87
CA PRO A 30 -4.61 0.70 23.11
C PRO A 30 -4.90 -0.59 23.88
N SER A 31 -4.74 -0.57 25.21
CA SER A 31 -5.07 -1.70 26.09
C SER A 31 -6.56 -2.06 26.11
N ILE A 32 -7.44 -1.07 26.04
CA ILE A 32 -8.90 -1.27 26.03
C ILE A 32 -9.32 -1.84 24.68
N LEU A 33 -8.81 -1.29 23.58
CA LEU A 33 -9.06 -1.84 22.24
C LEU A 33 -8.56 -3.28 22.14
N ALA A 34 -7.36 -3.57 22.65
CA ALA A 34 -6.81 -4.91 22.59
C ALA A 34 -7.65 -5.97 23.29
N GLN A 35 -8.39 -5.61 24.34
CA GLN A 35 -9.32 -6.52 25.02
C GLN A 35 -10.60 -6.80 24.22
N GLN A 36 -10.97 -5.90 23.30
CA GLN A 36 -12.17 -6.02 22.47
C GLN A 36 -11.90 -6.76 21.15
N LEU A 37 -10.63 -7.00 20.85
CA LEU A 37 -10.19 -7.58 19.59
C LEU A 37 -9.77 -9.04 19.80
N PRO A 38 -10.16 -9.97 18.90
CA PRO A 38 -9.68 -11.35 18.95
C PRO A 38 -8.14 -11.42 19.00
N PRO A 39 -7.55 -12.30 19.83
CA PRO A 39 -6.10 -12.49 19.92
C PRO A 39 -5.43 -12.75 18.57
N GLU A 40 -6.14 -13.40 17.64
CA GLU A 40 -5.69 -13.72 16.28
C GLU A 40 -5.35 -12.47 15.45
N MET A 41 -5.93 -11.31 15.78
CA MET A 41 -5.57 -10.04 15.12
C MET A 41 -4.21 -9.50 15.56
N PHE A 42 -3.66 -9.99 16.67
CA PHE A 42 -2.33 -9.65 17.15
C PHE A 42 -1.25 -10.66 16.71
N GLU A 43 -1.63 -11.72 15.98
CA GLU A 43 -0.70 -12.70 15.42
C GLU A 43 0.01 -12.19 14.15
N ALA A 44 0.60 -11.00 14.23
CA ALA A 44 1.25 -10.31 13.12
C ALA A 44 2.29 -11.19 12.40
N ARG A 45 3.03 -12.01 13.16
CA ARG A 45 4.01 -12.95 12.61
C ARG A 45 3.35 -14.00 11.71
N LEU A 46 2.36 -14.73 12.21
CA LEU A 46 1.67 -15.76 11.45
C LEU A 46 1.03 -15.18 10.18
N GLN A 47 0.41 -14.01 10.30
CA GLN A 47 -0.19 -13.31 9.17
C GLN A 47 0.86 -12.95 8.10
N SER A 48 2.01 -12.41 8.51
CA SER A 48 3.09 -12.06 7.58
C SER A 48 3.75 -13.27 6.92
N GLU A 49 3.92 -14.38 7.66
CA GLU A 49 4.41 -15.65 7.11
C GLU A 49 3.45 -16.19 6.05
N ARG A 50 2.14 -16.15 6.33
CA ARG A 50 1.11 -16.55 5.37
C ARG A 50 1.11 -15.67 4.12
N ILE A 51 1.18 -14.34 4.28
CA ILE A 51 1.19 -13.39 3.15
C ILE A 51 2.45 -13.58 2.30
N ALA A 52 3.63 -13.67 2.92
CA ALA A 52 4.87 -13.91 2.19
C ALA A 52 4.85 -15.25 1.45
N GLY A 53 4.31 -16.31 2.07
CA GLY A 53 4.12 -17.61 1.42
C GLY A 53 3.24 -17.49 0.17
N LEU A 54 2.05 -16.90 0.31
CA LEU A 54 1.12 -16.69 -0.80
C LEU A 54 1.77 -15.87 -1.94
N LEU A 55 2.45 -14.77 -1.61
CA LEU A 55 3.09 -13.92 -2.61
C LEU A 55 4.22 -14.64 -3.36
N ASN A 56 5.03 -15.43 -2.65
CA ASN A 56 6.09 -16.24 -3.28
C ASN A 56 5.52 -17.36 -4.16
N GLU A 57 4.41 -17.98 -3.78
CA GLU A 57 3.71 -18.97 -4.60
C GLU A 57 3.15 -18.35 -5.88
N GLN A 58 2.47 -17.21 -5.76
CA GLN A 58 1.97 -16.47 -6.91
C GLN A 58 3.12 -16.02 -7.82
N GLU A 59 4.23 -15.56 -7.24
CA GLU A 59 5.40 -15.18 -8.03
C GLU A 59 5.96 -16.35 -8.83
N ALA A 60 6.05 -17.54 -8.24
CA ALA A 60 6.51 -18.72 -8.97
C ALA A 60 5.61 -19.09 -10.16
N LEU A 61 4.29 -18.84 -10.06
CA LEU A 61 3.33 -19.09 -11.14
C LEU A 61 3.43 -18.07 -12.28
N HIS A 62 3.88 -16.85 -11.98
CA HIS A 62 3.92 -15.71 -12.90
C HIS A 62 5.35 -15.27 -13.26
N ALA A 63 6.38 -16.05 -12.90
CA ALA A 63 7.78 -15.69 -13.09
C ALA A 63 8.13 -15.37 -14.56
N GLN A 64 7.48 -16.05 -15.51
CA GLN A 64 7.67 -15.79 -16.94
C GLN A 64 7.17 -14.41 -17.42
N GLU A 65 6.38 -13.70 -16.61
CA GLU A 65 5.82 -12.38 -16.95
C GLU A 65 6.80 -11.23 -16.68
N ILE A 66 7.88 -11.50 -15.93
CA ILE A 66 8.89 -10.50 -15.55
C ILE A 66 10.17 -10.74 -16.33
N ASP A 67 10.39 -9.89 -17.35
CA ASP A 67 11.62 -9.89 -18.17
C ASP A 67 12.66 -8.87 -17.67
N SER A 68 12.23 -7.91 -16.85
CA SER A 68 13.03 -6.76 -16.43
C SER A 68 12.45 -6.10 -15.19
N HIS A 69 13.29 -5.36 -14.45
CA HIS A 69 12.84 -4.53 -13.33
C HIS A 69 11.75 -3.53 -13.73
N ALA A 70 11.88 -2.90 -14.90
CA ALA A 70 10.87 -1.96 -15.40
C ALA A 70 9.50 -2.63 -15.64
N THR A 71 9.50 -3.87 -16.15
CA THR A 71 8.26 -4.65 -16.29
C THR A 71 7.68 -5.04 -14.94
N ALA A 72 8.52 -5.47 -13.98
CA ALA A 72 8.08 -5.75 -12.62
C ALA A 72 7.41 -4.52 -11.97
N VAL A 73 8.03 -3.33 -12.09
CA VAL A 73 7.47 -2.08 -11.57
C VAL A 73 6.12 -1.77 -12.20
N ARG A 74 5.98 -1.93 -13.52
CA ARG A 74 4.71 -1.69 -14.22
C ARG A 74 3.60 -2.62 -13.71
N ILE A 75 3.90 -3.91 -13.55
CA ILE A 75 2.96 -4.92 -13.04
C ILE A 75 2.56 -4.59 -11.60
N GLU A 76 3.53 -4.27 -10.73
CA GLU A 76 3.27 -3.95 -9.33
C GLU A 76 2.49 -2.64 -9.16
N VAL A 77 2.80 -1.61 -9.95
CA VAL A 77 2.03 -0.35 -9.94
C VAL A 77 0.59 -0.60 -10.39
N ALA A 78 0.37 -1.43 -11.42
CA ALA A 78 -0.98 -1.81 -11.84
C ALA A 78 -1.71 -2.61 -10.77
N GLY A 79 -1.02 -3.53 -10.09
CA GLY A 79 -1.54 -4.28 -8.95
C GLY A 79 -1.94 -3.36 -7.80
N ALA A 80 -1.06 -2.44 -7.39
CA ALA A 80 -1.34 -1.45 -6.35
C ALA A 80 -2.53 -0.55 -6.71
N ALA A 81 -2.61 -0.07 -7.96
CA ALA A 81 -3.74 0.73 -8.43
C ALA A 81 -5.06 -0.08 -8.43
N SER A 82 -5.02 -1.38 -8.73
CA SER A 82 -6.21 -2.23 -8.76
C SER A 82 -6.91 -2.35 -7.39
N MET A 83 -6.19 -2.13 -6.29
CA MET A 83 -6.78 -2.08 -4.94
C MET A 83 -7.85 -1.00 -4.81
N LEU A 84 -7.80 0.04 -5.65
CA LEU A 84 -8.77 1.14 -5.68
C LEU A 84 -10.00 0.84 -6.57
N GLU A 85 -10.09 -0.32 -7.23
CA GLU A 85 -11.17 -0.62 -8.19
C GLU A 85 -12.55 -0.54 -7.52
N GLY A 86 -12.68 -1.11 -6.32
CA GLY A 86 -13.93 -1.09 -5.56
C GLY A 86 -14.33 0.32 -5.15
N ILE A 87 -13.36 1.13 -4.71
CA ILE A 87 -13.57 2.53 -4.34
C ILE A 87 -14.00 3.34 -5.57
N ALA A 88 -13.28 3.21 -6.69
CA ALA A 88 -13.61 3.90 -7.93
C ALA A 88 -15.00 3.52 -8.46
N ALA A 89 -15.36 2.24 -8.42
CA ALA A 89 -16.68 1.76 -8.80
C ALA A 89 -17.79 2.34 -7.89
N ARG A 90 -17.54 2.45 -6.59
CA ARG A 90 -18.47 3.03 -5.62
C ARG A 90 -18.65 4.53 -5.87
N GLU A 91 -17.56 5.29 -5.95
CA GLU A 91 -17.64 6.73 -6.17
C GLU A 91 -18.33 7.06 -7.49
N TYR A 92 -18.12 6.25 -8.52
CA TYR A 92 -18.88 6.37 -9.77
C TYR A 92 -20.40 6.23 -9.56
N ARG A 93 -20.86 5.22 -8.81
CA ARG A 93 -22.29 5.05 -8.49
C ARG A 93 -22.82 6.22 -7.65
N ARG A 94 -22.04 6.71 -6.67
CA ARG A 94 -22.38 7.88 -5.85
C ARG A 94 -22.57 9.14 -6.71
N MET A 95 -21.64 9.39 -7.64
CA MET A 95 -21.73 10.50 -8.59
C MET A 95 -22.93 10.36 -9.53
N ALA A 96 -23.23 9.14 -10.01
CA ALA A 96 -24.41 8.87 -10.83
C ALA A 96 -25.70 9.17 -10.07
N ALA A 97 -25.82 8.74 -8.81
CA ALA A 97 -26.97 9.03 -7.96
C ALA A 97 -27.16 10.54 -7.77
N ALA A 98 -26.08 11.26 -7.44
CA ALA A 98 -26.10 12.72 -7.29
C ALA A 98 -26.51 13.45 -8.58
N ALA A 99 -26.22 12.87 -9.75
CA ALA A 99 -26.61 13.39 -11.06
C ALA A 99 -28.02 12.95 -11.50
N GLY A 100 -28.79 12.25 -10.66
CA GLY A 100 -30.12 11.73 -11.00
C GLY A 100 -30.12 10.51 -11.92
N LYS A 101 -28.95 9.90 -12.15
CA LYS A 101 -28.75 8.74 -13.02
C LYS A 101 -28.93 7.43 -12.23
N LEU A 102 -30.17 7.16 -11.84
CA LEU A 102 -30.49 6.07 -10.91
C LEU A 102 -30.18 4.67 -11.49
N ALA A 103 -30.33 4.48 -12.81
CA ALA A 103 -30.01 3.20 -13.46
C ALA A 103 -28.51 2.89 -13.36
N GLU A 104 -27.64 3.84 -13.67
CA GLU A 104 -26.19 3.67 -13.49
C GLU A 104 -25.78 3.58 -12.02
N ALA A 105 -26.48 4.28 -11.12
CA ALA A 105 -26.23 4.23 -9.68
C ALA A 105 -26.51 2.84 -9.09
N SER A 106 -27.49 2.10 -9.61
CA SER A 106 -27.82 0.75 -9.14
C SER A 106 -27.05 -0.37 -9.88
N ASP A 107 -26.29 -0.06 -10.94
CA ASP A 107 -25.54 -1.05 -11.72
C ASP A 107 -24.18 -1.41 -11.07
N ILE A 108 -24.20 -2.39 -10.17
CA ILE A 108 -23.00 -2.90 -9.49
C ILE A 108 -22.02 -3.54 -10.49
N ILE A 109 -22.50 -4.26 -11.49
CA ILE A 109 -21.63 -5.00 -12.43
C ILE A 109 -20.99 -4.04 -13.43
N GLY A 110 -21.76 -3.10 -13.99
CA GLY A 110 -21.24 -2.09 -14.89
C GLY A 110 -20.28 -1.12 -14.22
N SER A 111 -20.55 -0.72 -12.97
CA SER A 111 -19.64 0.15 -12.22
C SER A 111 -18.27 -0.47 -11.95
N ARG A 112 -18.17 -1.80 -11.78
CA ARG A 112 -16.86 -2.50 -11.69
C ARG A 112 -16.02 -2.32 -12.96
N LYS A 113 -16.64 -2.37 -14.15
CA LYS A 113 -15.94 -2.12 -15.42
C LYS A 113 -15.39 -0.69 -15.49
N VAL A 114 -16.13 0.27 -14.95
CA VAL A 114 -15.68 1.67 -14.83
C VAL A 114 -14.52 1.77 -13.83
N GLY A 115 -14.65 1.14 -12.66
CA GLY A 115 -13.58 1.07 -11.65
C GLY A 115 -12.26 0.54 -12.24
N LYS A 116 -12.32 -0.57 -12.97
CA LYS A 116 -11.15 -1.16 -13.64
C LYS A 116 -10.50 -0.23 -14.68
N ARG A 117 -11.31 0.53 -15.42
CA ARG A 117 -10.79 1.55 -16.38
C ARG A 117 -10.08 2.68 -15.64
N ILE A 118 -10.69 3.18 -14.57
CA ILE A 118 -10.11 4.24 -13.74
C ILE A 118 -8.77 3.78 -13.14
N THR A 119 -8.70 2.58 -12.56
CA THR A 119 -7.45 2.07 -11.98
C THR A 119 -6.37 1.81 -13.02
N SER A 120 -6.75 1.40 -14.24
CA SER A 120 -5.81 1.30 -15.36
C SER A 120 -5.23 2.68 -15.74
N MET A 121 -6.05 3.73 -15.73
CA MET A 121 -5.58 5.10 -15.94
C MET A 121 -4.68 5.59 -14.81
N ILE A 122 -4.98 5.24 -13.56
CA ILE A 122 -4.13 5.55 -12.40
C ILE A 122 -2.77 4.86 -12.55
N ALA A 123 -2.75 3.57 -12.92
CA ALA A 123 -1.52 2.82 -13.12
C ALA A 123 -0.62 3.45 -14.20
N GLU A 124 -1.23 3.93 -15.30
CA GLU A 124 -0.51 4.66 -16.35
C GLU A 124 -0.03 6.03 -15.85
N ALA A 125 -0.87 6.77 -15.13
CA ALA A 125 -0.50 8.05 -14.56
C ALA A 125 0.70 7.93 -13.60
N LEU A 126 0.79 6.85 -12.82
CA LEU A 126 1.89 6.57 -11.90
C LEU A 126 3.23 6.26 -12.59
N GLN A 127 3.27 6.16 -13.93
CA GLN A 127 4.54 6.13 -14.67
C GLN A 127 5.22 7.50 -14.70
N GLN A 128 4.48 8.59 -14.45
CA GLN A 128 5.02 9.94 -14.44
C GLN A 128 5.63 10.30 -13.08
N ARG A 129 6.82 10.87 -13.09
CA ARG A 129 7.56 11.25 -11.87
C ARG A 129 6.75 12.12 -10.90
N SER A 130 5.99 13.09 -11.40
CA SER A 130 5.14 13.96 -10.56
C SER A 130 4.09 13.15 -9.78
N ASN A 131 3.53 12.12 -10.40
CA ASN A 131 2.50 11.27 -9.77
C ASN A 131 3.14 10.24 -8.84
N GLN A 132 4.33 9.75 -9.14
CA GLN A 132 5.11 8.92 -8.21
C GLN A 132 5.34 9.66 -6.89
N LEU A 133 5.72 10.94 -6.97
CA LEU A 133 5.89 11.80 -5.80
C LEU A 133 4.58 12.03 -5.05
N ALA A 134 3.48 12.30 -5.76
CA ALA A 134 2.19 12.58 -5.16
C ALA A 134 1.53 11.36 -4.50
N PHE A 135 1.78 10.15 -5.01
CA PHE A 135 1.13 8.91 -4.57
C PHE A 135 2.14 7.92 -3.98
N GLY A 136 3.01 8.40 -3.10
CA GLY A 136 4.09 7.58 -2.54
C GLY A 136 3.60 6.37 -1.74
N SER A 137 2.41 6.43 -1.13
CA SER A 137 1.81 5.28 -0.44
C SER A 137 1.45 4.11 -1.36
N LEU A 138 1.26 4.36 -2.67
CA LEU A 138 1.07 3.33 -3.69
C LEU A 138 2.38 2.97 -4.37
N TYR A 139 3.19 3.99 -4.72
CA TYR A 139 4.38 3.78 -5.53
C TYR A 139 5.53 3.13 -4.75
N VAL A 140 5.76 3.50 -3.48
CA VAL A 140 6.85 2.93 -2.67
C VAL A 140 6.71 1.42 -2.51
N PRO A 141 5.57 0.87 -2.04
CA PRO A 141 5.41 -0.58 -1.94
C PRO A 141 5.58 -1.26 -3.30
N ALA A 142 4.97 -0.72 -4.36
CA ALA A 142 5.06 -1.29 -5.70
C ALA A 142 6.52 -1.39 -6.19
N MET A 143 7.31 -0.34 -6.00
CA MET A 143 8.74 -0.33 -6.35
C MET A 143 9.53 -1.36 -5.53
N LEU A 144 9.30 -1.47 -4.22
CA LEU A 144 10.02 -2.40 -3.36
C LEU A 144 9.66 -3.86 -3.68
N HIS A 145 8.38 -4.16 -3.88
CA HIS A 145 7.92 -5.47 -4.34
C HIS A 145 8.51 -5.82 -5.71
N ALA A 146 8.47 -4.89 -6.66
CA ALA A 146 9.03 -5.09 -8.00
C ALA A 146 10.54 -5.40 -7.95
N SER A 147 11.26 -4.73 -7.05
CA SER A 147 12.70 -4.92 -6.90
C SER A 147 13.03 -6.32 -6.39
N VAL A 148 12.28 -6.82 -5.40
CA VAL A 148 12.42 -8.20 -4.93
C VAL A 148 12.08 -9.21 -6.02
N ARG A 149 10.97 -9.00 -6.74
CA ARG A 149 10.50 -9.92 -7.79
C ARG A 149 11.41 -9.97 -9.01
N SER A 150 11.99 -8.84 -9.39
CA SER A 150 12.92 -8.76 -10.52
C SER A 150 14.28 -9.40 -10.25
N GLU A 151 14.63 -9.63 -8.98
CA GLU A 151 15.86 -10.30 -8.60
C GLU A 151 15.68 -11.82 -8.63
N ALA A 152 16.32 -12.47 -9.60
CA ALA A 152 16.25 -13.92 -9.76
C ALA A 152 16.62 -14.65 -8.45
N ASN A 153 15.74 -15.55 -7.99
CA ASN A 153 15.87 -16.36 -6.77
C ASN A 153 15.72 -15.62 -5.44
N ARG A 154 15.41 -14.32 -5.42
CA ARG A 154 15.05 -13.64 -4.17
C ARG A 154 13.59 -13.92 -3.83
N LYS A 155 13.32 -14.25 -2.57
CA LYS A 155 11.97 -14.44 -2.04
C LYS A 155 11.61 -13.32 -1.09
N LEU A 156 10.32 -12.95 -1.07
CA LEU A 156 9.78 -12.08 -0.04
C LEU A 156 9.84 -12.81 1.31
N LYS A 157 10.41 -12.13 2.30
CA LYS A 157 10.42 -12.57 3.69
C LYS A 157 9.18 -12.02 4.39
N PRO A 158 8.74 -12.66 5.49
CA PRO A 158 7.62 -12.16 6.30
C PRO A 158 7.83 -10.69 6.75
N ASN A 159 9.06 -10.35 7.16
CA ASN A 159 9.40 -9.00 7.62
C ASN A 159 9.31 -7.95 6.50
N ASP A 160 9.60 -8.33 5.24
CA ASP A 160 9.55 -7.41 4.10
C ASP A 160 8.16 -6.76 3.96
N ILE A 161 7.08 -7.48 4.35
CA ILE A 161 5.71 -6.97 4.31
C ILE A 161 5.52 -5.75 5.22
N PHE A 162 6.08 -5.78 6.42
CA PHE A 162 6.00 -4.67 7.37
C PHE A 162 7.00 -3.57 7.02
N ASP A 163 8.21 -3.96 6.63
CA ASP A 163 9.28 -3.04 6.26
C ASP A 163 8.87 -2.16 5.06
N PHE A 164 8.21 -2.72 4.06
CA PHE A 164 7.75 -1.96 2.89
C PHE A 164 6.63 -0.98 3.24
N ARG A 165 5.72 -1.36 4.17
CA ARG A 165 4.69 -0.44 4.69
C ARG A 165 5.30 0.68 5.50
N HIS A 166 6.30 0.38 6.33
CA HIS A 166 7.04 1.37 7.10
C HIS A 166 7.77 2.35 6.19
N ALA A 167 8.43 1.86 5.14
CA ALA A 167 9.06 2.69 4.12
C ALA A 167 8.04 3.59 3.39
N ALA A 168 6.86 3.08 3.05
CA ALA A 168 5.80 3.84 2.40
C ALA A 168 5.21 4.95 3.29
N ALA A 169 5.21 4.75 4.61
CA ALA A 169 4.80 5.75 5.58
C ALA A 169 5.87 6.82 5.85
N ALA A 170 7.14 6.51 5.59
CA ALA A 170 8.26 7.41 5.90
C ALA A 170 8.77 8.17 4.67
N LEU A 171 9.13 7.46 3.59
CA LEU A 171 9.88 8.06 2.46
C LEU A 171 9.19 9.27 1.84
N PRO A 172 7.86 9.27 1.56
CA PRO A 172 7.22 10.41 0.91
C PRO A 172 6.97 11.61 1.84
N TYR A 173 7.00 11.39 3.16
CA TYR A 173 6.45 12.33 4.14
C TYR A 173 7.47 12.81 5.16
N CYS A 174 8.62 12.16 5.27
CA CYS A 174 9.64 12.46 6.27
C CYS A 174 10.95 12.89 5.61
N ARG A 175 11.69 13.77 6.29
CA ARG A 175 13.07 14.14 5.90
C ARG A 175 14.08 13.03 6.23
N ALA A 176 13.75 12.17 7.18
CA ALA A 176 14.58 11.09 7.70
C ALA A 176 13.80 9.79 7.79
N PHE A 177 14.45 8.68 7.45
CA PHE A 177 13.92 7.34 7.67
C PHE A 177 14.97 6.46 8.36
N LEU A 178 14.62 5.94 9.54
CA LEU A 178 15.48 5.06 10.33
C LEU A 178 14.98 3.63 10.17
N THR A 179 15.83 2.75 9.67
CA THR A 179 15.45 1.39 9.31
C THR A 179 16.61 0.43 9.56
N ASP A 180 16.54 -0.80 9.03
CA ASP A 180 17.62 -1.77 9.09
C ASP A 180 18.55 -1.69 7.85
N GLY A 181 19.69 -2.38 7.93
CA GLY A 181 20.69 -2.39 6.85
C GLY A 181 20.15 -2.93 5.52
N PRO A 182 19.48 -4.10 5.51
CA PRO A 182 18.87 -4.65 4.30
C PRO A 182 17.89 -3.70 3.61
N LEU A 183 16.95 -3.08 4.35
CA LEU A 183 15.97 -2.19 3.75
C LEU A 183 16.61 -0.90 3.25
N LYS A 184 17.54 -0.30 4.01
CA LYS A 184 18.32 0.85 3.54
C LYS A 184 19.04 0.54 2.22
N SER A 185 19.69 -0.62 2.13
CA SER A 185 20.42 -1.04 0.93
C SER A 185 19.47 -1.20 -0.28
N LEU A 186 18.28 -1.74 -0.06
CA LEU A 186 17.27 -1.87 -1.12
C LEU A 186 16.76 -0.51 -1.60
N ILE A 187 16.36 0.36 -0.66
CA ILE A 187 15.81 1.71 -0.92
C ILE A 187 16.79 2.59 -1.70
N THR A 188 18.08 2.53 -1.33
CA THR A 188 19.14 3.36 -1.91
C THR A 188 19.79 2.73 -3.14
N SER A 189 19.37 1.52 -3.53
CA SER A 189 19.96 0.80 -4.66
C SER A 189 19.75 1.54 -5.98
N GLY A 190 20.67 1.36 -6.93
CA GLY A 190 20.76 2.20 -8.13
C GLY A 190 19.51 2.19 -9.04
N HIS A 191 18.74 1.12 -9.04
CA HIS A 191 17.50 0.96 -9.83
C HIS A 191 16.23 1.29 -9.01
N VAL A 192 16.35 1.49 -7.69
CA VAL A 192 15.24 1.85 -6.79
C VAL A 192 15.27 3.33 -6.45
N LYS A 193 16.37 3.81 -5.85
CA LYS A 193 16.64 5.22 -5.51
C LYS A 193 15.45 5.97 -4.90
N LEU A 194 14.70 5.33 -4.01
CA LEU A 194 13.53 5.96 -3.40
C LEU A 194 13.93 7.06 -2.40
N ASP A 195 15.08 6.91 -1.74
CA ASP A 195 15.72 7.96 -0.94
C ASP A 195 15.90 9.25 -1.76
N THR A 196 16.42 9.12 -2.98
CA THR A 196 16.68 10.23 -3.89
C THR A 196 15.39 10.76 -4.52
N LEU A 197 14.43 9.88 -4.84
CA LEU A 197 13.14 10.28 -5.40
C LEU A 197 12.43 11.25 -4.46
N TYR A 198 12.34 10.90 -3.17
CA TYR A 198 11.61 11.70 -2.18
C TYR A 198 12.49 12.69 -1.39
N GLY A 199 13.81 12.65 -1.55
CA GLY A 199 14.73 13.48 -0.77
C GLY A 199 14.75 13.11 0.72
N CYS A 200 14.57 11.83 1.03
CA CYS A 200 14.53 11.29 2.38
C CYS A 200 15.89 10.67 2.74
N GLU A 201 16.54 11.17 3.78
CA GLU A 201 17.82 10.62 4.25
C GLU A 201 17.59 9.32 5.04
N VAL A 202 18.30 8.24 4.68
CA VAL A 202 18.08 6.90 5.27
C VAL A 202 19.26 6.44 6.14
N ALA A 203 18.97 6.09 7.39
CA ALA A 203 19.95 5.57 8.34
C ALA A 203 19.60 4.14 8.77
N ALA A 204 20.62 3.29 8.92
CA ALA A 204 20.48 1.87 9.27
C ALA A 204 21.19 1.47 10.57
N THR A 205 21.96 2.39 11.16
CA THR A 205 22.69 2.13 12.41
C THR A 205 22.38 3.20 13.45
N PRO A 206 22.51 2.89 14.75
CA PRO A 206 22.32 3.89 15.80
C PRO A 206 23.22 5.12 15.62
N LYS A 207 24.47 4.93 15.18
CA LYS A 207 25.40 6.02 14.92
C LYS A 207 24.90 6.94 13.80
N GLU A 208 24.55 6.37 12.65
CA GLU A 208 23.98 7.13 11.54
C GLU A 208 22.69 7.85 11.94
N ALA A 209 21.83 7.20 12.72
CA ALA A 209 20.59 7.79 13.21
C ALA A 209 20.85 9.00 14.12
N ILE A 210 21.78 8.89 15.07
CA ILE A 210 22.17 10.00 15.95
C ILE A 210 22.74 11.15 15.15
N ASP A 211 23.66 10.88 14.22
CA ASP A 211 24.28 11.91 13.37
C ASP A 211 23.23 12.62 12.49
N LEU A 212 22.27 11.87 11.96
CA LEU A 212 21.20 12.39 11.12
C LEU A 212 20.22 13.23 11.94
N ILE A 213 19.71 12.72 13.06
CA ILE A 213 18.77 13.45 13.93
C ILE A 213 19.42 14.73 14.46
N SER A 214 20.70 14.66 14.87
CA SER A 214 21.42 15.83 15.37
C SER A 214 21.50 16.96 14.35
N ARG A 215 21.59 16.65 13.05
CA ARG A 215 21.55 17.63 11.96
C ARG A 215 20.16 18.19 11.66
N LEU A 216 19.08 17.54 12.12
CA LEU A 216 17.70 17.96 11.86
C LEU A 216 17.08 18.78 13.00
N ILE A 217 17.61 18.63 14.21
CA ILE A 217 17.16 19.37 15.40
C ILE A 217 17.84 20.75 15.49
N LEU A 218 18.98 20.93 14.83
CA LEU A 218 19.71 22.19 14.69
C LEU A 218 19.28 22.94 13.42
#